data_AF-J3DLT5-F1
#
_entry.id   AF-J3DLT5-F1
#
_cell.length_a   1.000
_cell.length_b   1.000
_cell.length_c   1.000
_cell.angle_alpha   90.00
_cell.angle_beta   90.00
_cell.angle_gamma   90.00
#
_symmetry.space_group_name_H-M   'P 1'
#
loop_
_entity.id
_entity.type
_entity.pdbx_description
1 polymer ?
#
loop_
_entity_poly.entity_id
_entity_poly.type
_entity_poly.pdbx_seq_one_letter_code
_entity_poly.pdbx_strand_id
1 'polypeptide(L)'
;MHIQILGSAAGGGFPQWNCNCVNCAGFRDGSLNAKARTQSSIAISDNGVNWVLCNASPDIRAQLQSFAPMQPGRALRDTGISAII
;
A
#
# COMPACT_ATOMS: atom_id res chain seq x y z
N MET A 1 -17.73 -8.63 -0.46
CA MET A 1 -16.31 -8.83 -0.10
C MET A 1 -15.47 -7.84 -0.90
N HIS A 2 -14.84 -6.90 -0.22
CA HIS A 2 -13.94 -5.90 -0.78
C HIS A 2 -12.50 -6.34 -0.55
N ILE A 3 -11.67 -6.16 -1.57
CA ILE A 3 -10.22 -6.39 -1.50
C ILE A 3 -9.55 -5.16 -2.06
N GLN A 4 -8.77 -4.46 -1.24
CA GLN A 4 -7.97 -3.31 -1.63
C GLN A 4 -6.50 -3.72 -1.69
N ILE A 5 -5.87 -3.53 -2.85
CA ILE A 5 -4.43 -3.65 -2.97
C ILE A 5 -3.81 -2.36 -2.44
N LEU A 6 -3.11 -2.44 -1.32
CA LEU A 6 -2.40 -1.32 -0.71
C LEU A 6 -0.99 -1.20 -1.28
N GLY A 7 -0.32 -2.34 -1.46
CA GLY A 7 0.97 -2.44 -2.12
C GLY A 7 1.08 -3.75 -2.88
N SER A 8 1.84 -3.72 -3.98
CA SER A 8 1.89 -4.84 -4.93
C SER A 8 3.30 -5.18 -5.38
N ALA A 9 4.33 -4.58 -4.78
CA ALA A 9 5.72 -4.94 -5.02
C ALA A 9 6.19 -5.99 -4.01
N ALA A 10 7.25 -6.72 -4.34
CA ALA A 10 7.98 -7.53 -3.36
C ALA A 10 8.76 -6.64 -2.38
N GLY A 11 9.59 -7.26 -1.53
CA GLY A 11 10.50 -6.55 -0.63
C GLY A 11 11.36 -5.52 -1.37
N GLY A 12 11.48 -4.33 -0.79
CA GLY A 12 12.21 -3.20 -1.40
C GLY A 12 11.37 -2.24 -2.25
N GLY A 13 10.16 -2.63 -2.66
CA GLY A 13 9.28 -1.77 -3.45
C GLY A 13 9.69 -1.63 -4.92
N PHE A 14 9.01 -0.76 -5.65
CA PHE A 14 9.41 -0.37 -7.00
C PHE A 14 9.17 1.12 -7.23
N PRO A 15 10.19 1.90 -7.61
CA PRO A 15 11.60 1.50 -7.71
C PRO A 15 12.19 1.21 -6.32
N GLN A 16 13.06 0.19 -6.21
CA GLN A 16 13.79 -0.07 -4.96
C GLN A 16 14.91 0.95 -4.77
N TRP A 17 15.10 1.42 -3.54
CA TRP A 17 15.93 2.59 -3.21
C TRP A 17 17.38 2.51 -3.73
N ASN A 18 18.01 1.33 -3.66
CA ASN A 18 19.39 1.09 -4.09
C ASN A 18 19.51 0.29 -5.40
N CYS A 19 18.41 0.08 -6.12
CA CYS A 19 18.42 -0.76 -7.32
C CYS A 19 18.55 0.07 -8.60
N ASN A 20 19.53 -0.24 -9.45
CA ASN A 20 19.69 0.39 -10.77
C ASN A 20 19.50 -0.61 -11.92
N CYS A 21 18.72 -1.67 -11.72
CA CYS A 21 18.35 -2.56 -12.80
C CYS A 21 17.53 -1.79 -13.87
N VAL A 22 17.39 -2.39 -15.06
CA VAL A 22 16.71 -1.78 -16.21
C VAL A 22 15.31 -1.24 -15.86
N ASN A 23 14.56 -1.90 -14.98
CA ASN A 23 13.23 -1.44 -14.57
C ASN A 23 13.28 -0.21 -13.65
N CYS A 24 14.16 -0.21 -12.64
CA CYS A 24 14.25 0.90 -11.69
C CYS A 24 14.93 2.13 -12.33
N ALA A 25 15.98 1.92 -13.12
CA ALA A 25 16.63 2.98 -13.89
C ALA A 25 15.65 3.59 -14.91
N GLY A 26 14.98 2.74 -15.71
CA GLY A 26 14.02 3.18 -16.72
C GLY A 26 12.80 3.93 -16.16
N PHE A 27 12.35 3.57 -14.94
CA PHE A 27 11.31 4.34 -14.27
C PHE A 27 11.81 5.72 -13.82
N ARG A 28 13.05 5.82 -13.33
CA ARG A 28 13.62 7.10 -12.85
C ARG A 28 13.95 8.06 -13.99
N ASP A 29 14.45 7.56 -15.12
CA ASP A 29 14.79 8.37 -16.30
C ASP A 29 13.59 8.63 -17.23
N GLY A 30 12.44 8.02 -16.95
CA GLY A 30 11.21 8.20 -17.73
C GLY A 30 11.17 7.42 -19.05
N SER A 31 12.15 6.55 -19.32
CA SER A 31 12.18 5.71 -20.53
C SER A 31 11.25 4.49 -20.45
N LEU A 32 10.81 4.10 -19.24
CA LEU A 32 9.92 2.98 -19.02
C LEU A 32 8.52 3.45 -18.58
N ASN A 33 7.49 3.00 -19.32
CA ASN A 33 6.10 3.16 -18.89
C ASN A 33 5.75 2.18 -17.75
N ALA A 34 6.03 2.60 -16.52
CA ALA A 34 5.72 1.84 -15.32
C ALA A 34 5.15 2.75 -14.21
N LYS A 35 4.60 2.15 -13.15
CA LYS A 35 4.05 2.86 -11.98
C LYS A 35 4.78 2.42 -10.72
N ALA A 36 5.13 3.38 -9.86
CA ALA A 36 5.68 3.10 -8.54
C ALA A 36 4.71 2.23 -7.72
N ARG A 37 5.27 1.36 -6.87
CA ARG A 37 4.56 0.40 -6.03
C ARG A 37 5.25 0.28 -4.68
N THR A 38 4.44 0.35 -3.63
CA THR A 38 4.84 0.01 -2.26
C THR A 38 4.87 -1.51 -2.07
N GLN A 39 5.52 -1.96 -1.00
CA GLN A 39 5.65 -3.37 -0.65
C GLN A 39 4.30 -4.04 -0.36
N SER A 40 4.23 -5.34 -0.63
CA SER A 40 3.01 -6.15 -0.61
C SER A 40 2.18 -5.97 0.66
N SER A 41 0.93 -5.57 0.47
CA SER A 41 -0.10 -5.54 1.51
C SER A 41 -1.47 -5.42 0.85
N ILE A 42 -2.48 -6.05 1.45
CA ILE A 42 -3.88 -5.89 1.05
C ILE A 42 -4.74 -5.59 2.28
N ALA A 43 -5.89 -4.96 2.06
CA ALA A 43 -6.93 -4.83 3.07
C ALA A 43 -8.22 -5.50 2.59
N ILE A 44 -8.88 -6.27 3.46
CA ILE A 44 -10.11 -7.00 3.16
C ILE A 44 -11.23 -6.50 4.06
N SER A 45 -12.42 -6.34 3.51
CA SER A 45 -13.62 -5.95 4.28
C SER A 45 -14.87 -6.62 3.73
N ASP A 46 -15.82 -6.93 4.61
CA ASP A 46 -17.15 -7.41 4.26
C ASP A 46 -18.18 -6.27 4.14
N ASN A 47 -17.91 -5.11 4.77
CA ASN A 47 -18.82 -3.97 4.88
C ASN A 47 -18.25 -2.63 4.37
N GLY A 48 -16.97 -2.60 3.96
CA GLY A 48 -16.29 -1.40 3.47
C GLY A 48 -15.86 -0.40 4.56
N VAL A 49 -16.13 -0.68 5.84
CA VAL A 49 -15.84 0.19 6.99
C VAL A 49 -14.77 -0.40 7.90
N ASN A 50 -14.91 -1.69 8.25
CA ASN A 50 -13.97 -2.42 9.09
C ASN A 50 -13.04 -3.24 8.20
N TRP A 51 -11.73 -3.03 8.33
CA TRP A 51 -10.75 -3.63 7.43
C TRP A 51 -9.79 -4.55 8.19
N VAL A 52 -9.58 -5.74 7.66
CA VAL A 52 -8.49 -6.64 8.06
C VAL A 52 -7.30 -6.37 7.14
N LEU A 53 -6.16 -6.00 7.73
CA LEU A 53 -4.91 -5.78 7.01
C LEU A 53 -4.12 -7.10 6.91
N CYS A 54 -3.74 -7.51 5.70
CA CYS A 54 -2.86 -8.66 5.50
C CYS A 54 -1.44 -8.17 5.20
N ASN A 55 -0.50 -8.49 6.10
CA ASN A 55 0.87 -7.97 6.17
C ASN A 55 0.94 -6.45 6.42
N ALA A 56 1.67 -6.04 7.46
CA ALA A 56 1.99 -4.64 7.74
C ALA A 56 3.35 -4.27 7.12
N SER A 57 3.32 -3.76 5.88
CA SER A 57 4.56 -3.42 5.16
C SER A 57 5.30 -2.20 5.75
N PRO A 58 6.61 -2.03 5.48
CA PRO A 58 7.32 -0.79 5.86
C PRO A 58 6.73 0.49 5.24
N ASP A 59 5.96 0.37 4.16
CA ASP A 59 5.31 1.47 3.45
C ASP A 59 3.92 1.84 4.02
N ILE A 60 3.50 1.22 5.14
CA ILE A 60 2.14 1.30 5.68
C ILE A 60 1.63 2.73 5.83
N ARG A 61 2.48 3.68 6.23
CA ARG A 61 2.06 5.09 6.38
C ARG A 61 1.49 5.67 5.08
N ALA A 62 2.18 5.48 3.95
CA ALA A 62 1.74 5.99 2.65
C ALA A 62 0.54 5.19 2.13
N GLN A 63 0.51 3.88 2.38
CA GLN A 63 -0.58 2.99 2.00
C GLN A 63 -1.90 3.41 2.66
N LEU A 64 -1.92 3.62 3.98
CA LEU A 64 -3.10 4.07 4.71
C LEU A 64 -3.56 5.46 4.24
N GLN A 65 -2.63 6.39 4.03
CA GLN A 65 -2.96 7.73 3.56
C GLN A 65 -3.59 7.74 2.16
N SER A 66 -3.20 6.80 1.28
CA SER A 66 -3.74 6.71 -0.09
C SER A 66 -5.13 6.07 -0.18
N PHE A 67 -5.66 5.49 0.90
CA PHE A 67 -6.93 4.77 0.90
C PHE A 67 -7.87 5.33 1.98
N ALA A 68 -8.78 6.22 1.58
CA ALA A 68 -9.64 7.01 2.48
C ALA A 68 -10.36 6.20 3.58
N PRO A 69 -10.88 4.98 3.35
CA PRO A 69 -11.51 4.17 4.40
C PRO A 69 -10.58 3.80 5.59
N MET A 70 -9.27 3.97 5.46
CA MET A 70 -8.33 3.76 6.59
C MET A 70 -8.39 4.89 7.63
N GLN A 71 -9.01 6.03 7.32
CA GLN A 71 -9.29 7.09 8.28
C GLN A 71 -10.79 7.49 8.22
N PRO A 72 -11.67 6.74 8.92
CA PRO A 72 -13.11 6.97 8.89
C PRO A 72 -13.57 8.28 9.55
N GLY A 73 -12.72 8.91 10.38
CA GLY A 73 -13.01 10.20 11.00
C GLY A 73 -14.12 10.16 12.06
N ARG A 74 -14.29 9.04 12.77
CA ARG A 74 -15.38 8.86 13.78
C ARG A 74 -15.06 9.48 15.15
N ALA A 75 -13.79 9.75 15.43
CA ALA A 75 -13.31 10.28 16.71
C ALA A 75 -11.99 11.07 16.54
N LEU A 76 -11.53 11.74 17.61
CA LEU A 76 -10.24 12.48 17.62
C LEU A 76 -9.04 11.59 17.24
N ARG A 77 -9.10 10.29 17.55
CA ARG A 77 -8.14 9.26 17.16
C ARG A 77 -8.94 8.09 16.60
N ASP A 78 -8.70 7.72 15.36
CA ASP A 78 -9.48 6.69 14.69
C ASP A 78 -8.67 5.98 13.58
N THR A 79 -9.10 4.78 13.21
CA THR A 79 -8.54 3.97 12.11
C THR A 79 -9.59 3.00 11.57
N GLY A 80 -9.53 2.72 10.26
CA GLY A 80 -10.35 1.68 9.62
C GLY A 80 -9.82 0.25 9.86
N ILE A 81 -8.60 0.10 10.39
CA ILE A 81 -7.99 -1.20 10.68
C ILE A 81 -8.62 -1.80 11.93
N SER A 82 -9.23 -2.98 11.81
CA SER A 82 -9.84 -3.73 12.92
C SER A 82 -9.03 -4.96 13.33
N ALA A 83 -8.21 -5.51 12.44
CA ALA A 83 -7.30 -6.63 12.71
C ALA A 83 -6.14 -6.64 11.72
N ILE A 84 -5.08 -7.40 12.06
CA ILE A 84 -3.91 -7.63 11.20
C ILE A 84 -3.65 -9.14 11.16
N ILE A 85 -3.36 -9.68 9.97
CA ILE A 85 -2.91 -11.07 9.74
C ILE A 85 -1.62 -11.13 8.93
#